data_AF-T2PIY2-F1
#
_entry.id   AF-T2PIY2-F1
#
_cell.length_a   1.000
_cell.length_b   1.000
_cell.length_c   1.000
_cell.angle_alpha   90.00
_cell.angle_beta   90.00
_cell.angle_gamma   90.00
#
_symmetry.space_group_name_H-M   'P 1'
#
loop_
_entity.id
_entity.type
_entity.pdbx_description
1 polymer ?
#
loop_
_entity_poly.entity_id
_entity_poly.type
_entity_poly.pdbx_seq_one_letter_code
_entity_poly.pdbx_strand_id
1 'polypeptide(L)'
;YRERGMFRFYGANRTGRFAGRLVQLQNLPQNHLPDLAEARSLVKQGNVEALEMLYEDIPDTLSQLIRTAFIPRAGLKFIVADFSAIEARVLAWLAGEKWRMRVFAEGRDIYCSSASQMFGVPVEKHGVNGHLRQKGKIAELALGYGGSV
;
A
#
# COMPACT_ATOMS: atom_id res chain seq x y z
N TYR A 1 16.19 4.18 21.65
CA TYR A 1 14.88 4.58 22.20
C TYR A 1 13.79 3.67 21.65
N ARG A 2 12.71 3.41 22.42
CA ARG A 2 11.57 2.59 21.96
C ARG A 2 10.31 3.45 21.94
N GLU A 3 9.75 3.61 20.75
CA GLU A 3 8.48 4.29 20.56
C GLU A 3 7.31 3.48 21.14
N ARG A 4 6.43 4.13 21.91
CA ARG A 4 5.25 3.51 22.55
C ARG A 4 4.03 4.41 22.40
N GLY A 5 2.84 3.82 22.42
CA GLY A 5 1.58 4.57 22.41
C GLY A 5 1.22 5.20 21.07
N MET A 6 1.74 4.65 19.96
CA MET A 6 1.56 5.17 18.61
C MET A 6 0.14 4.99 18.03
N PHE A 7 -0.71 4.21 18.69
CA PHE A 7 -2.07 3.96 18.25
C PHE A 7 -3.07 4.31 19.35
N ARG A 8 -4.18 4.93 18.94
CA ARG A 8 -5.37 5.13 19.76
C ARG A 8 -6.49 4.25 19.24
N PHE A 9 -7.04 3.42 20.13
CA PHE A 9 -8.25 2.66 19.84
C PHE A 9 -9.43 3.60 19.56
N TYR A 10 -10.21 3.28 18.53
CA TYR A 10 -11.38 4.07 18.11
C TYR A 10 -11.07 5.56 17.87
N GLY A 11 -9.85 5.89 17.44
CA GLY A 11 -9.47 7.28 17.19
C GLY A 11 -10.19 7.91 15.99
N ALA A 12 -10.64 7.09 15.03
CA ALA A 12 -11.47 7.52 13.91
C ALA A 12 -12.95 7.22 14.19
N ASN A 13 -13.62 8.08 14.96
CA ASN A 13 -14.95 7.83 15.52
C ASN A 13 -16.03 7.42 14.50
N ARG A 14 -15.93 7.88 13.24
CA ARG A 14 -16.91 7.58 12.18
C ARG A 14 -16.76 6.18 11.60
N THR A 15 -15.56 5.62 11.57
CA THR A 15 -15.26 4.32 10.95
C THR A 15 -14.84 3.26 11.95
N GLY A 16 -14.64 3.63 13.22
CA GLY A 16 -14.15 2.77 14.29
C GLY A 16 -12.67 2.35 14.15
N ARG A 17 -11.93 2.92 13.18
CA ARG A 17 -10.53 2.57 12.94
C ARG A 17 -9.62 3.09 14.07
N PHE A 18 -8.50 2.39 14.29
CA PHE A 18 -7.39 2.94 15.07
C PHE A 18 -6.84 4.19 14.38
N ALA A 19 -6.44 5.19 15.18
CA ALA A 19 -5.76 6.37 14.67
C ALA A 19 -4.31 6.42 15.17
N GLY A 20 -3.40 6.94 14.34
CA GLY A 20 -2.04 7.25 14.74
C GLY A 20 -1.97 8.34 15.82
N ARG A 21 -1.04 8.21 16.76
CA ARG A 21 -0.71 9.20 17.81
C ARG A 21 0.79 9.39 17.84
N LEU A 22 1.27 10.60 18.09
CA LEU A 22 2.70 10.97 18.00
C LEU A 22 3.19 10.81 16.55
N VAL A 23 3.87 9.71 16.23
CA VAL A 23 4.21 9.37 14.85
C VAL A 23 3.01 8.69 14.20
N GLN A 24 2.50 9.29 13.12
CA GLN A 24 1.39 8.72 12.36
C GLN A 24 1.88 7.56 11.48
N LEU A 25 2.08 6.38 12.08
CA LEU A 25 2.60 5.18 11.40
C LEU A 25 1.77 4.76 10.17
N GLN A 26 0.47 5.09 10.14
CA GLN A 26 -0.44 4.79 9.03
C GLN A 26 -0.16 5.62 7.77
N ASN A 27 0.45 6.80 7.94
CA ASN A 27 0.70 7.77 6.87
C ASN A 27 2.16 7.76 6.41
N LEU A 28 2.98 6.82 6.88
CA LEU A 28 4.36 6.72 6.44
C LEU A 28 4.41 6.35 4.94
N PRO A 29 5.21 7.07 4.13
CA PRO A 29 5.39 6.76 2.72
C PRO A 29 5.75 5.29 2.49
N GLN A 30 5.25 4.75 1.39
CA GLN A 30 5.63 3.42 0.93
C GLN A 30 7.00 3.51 0.24
N ASN A 31 7.75 2.41 0.34
CA ASN A 31 9.08 2.33 -0.25
C ASN A 31 8.94 1.90 -1.71
N HIS A 32 9.42 2.73 -2.62
CA HIS A 32 9.45 2.50 -4.06
C HIS A 32 10.87 2.62 -4.63
N LEU A 33 11.81 3.19 -3.88
CA LEU A 33 13.22 3.24 -4.25
C LEU A 33 13.84 1.83 -4.34
N PRO A 34 14.48 1.49 -5.47
CA PRO A 34 15.11 0.18 -5.66
C PRO A 34 16.36 0.00 -4.79
N ASP A 35 17.08 1.09 -4.52
CA ASP A 35 18.39 1.19 -3.86
C ASP A 35 18.29 1.89 -2.49
N LEU A 36 17.24 1.53 -1.74
CA LEU A 36 16.87 2.14 -0.47
C LEU A 36 17.96 1.99 0.62
N ALA A 37 18.79 0.94 0.55
CA ALA A 37 19.87 0.73 1.52
C ALA A 37 21.03 1.71 1.30
N GLU A 38 21.36 1.95 0.03
CA GLU A 38 22.38 2.88 -0.44
C GLU A 38 21.97 4.32 -0.10
N ALA A 39 20.75 4.72 -0.47
CA ALA A 39 20.16 6.02 -0.12
C ALA A 39 20.27 6.29 1.39
N ARG A 40 19.89 5.29 2.21
CA ARG A 40 19.99 5.37 3.67
C ARG A 40 21.43 5.54 4.15
N SER A 41 22.38 4.87 3.51
CA SER A 41 23.81 4.95 3.87
C SER A 41 24.36 6.34 3.62
N LEU A 42 24.04 6.94 2.48
CA LEU A 42 24.47 8.31 2.13
C LEU A 42 23.92 9.34 3.13
N VAL A 43 22.64 9.24 3.49
CA VAL A 43 22.03 10.10 4.52
C VAL A 43 22.73 9.95 5.87
N LYS A 44 23.05 8.71 6.28
CA LYS A 44 23.76 8.47 7.55
C LYS A 44 25.18 9.04 7.57
N GLN A 45 25.84 9.07 6.42
CA GLN A 45 27.19 9.62 6.25
C GLN A 45 27.17 11.15 6.11
N GLY A 46 25.99 11.77 5.96
CA GLY A 46 25.86 13.20 5.70
C GLY A 46 26.35 13.60 4.30
N ASN A 47 26.41 12.66 3.36
CA ASN A 47 26.89 12.92 2.00
C ASN A 47 25.77 13.51 1.15
N VAL A 48 25.54 14.81 1.31
CA VAL A 48 24.48 15.57 0.62
C VAL A 48 24.77 15.67 -0.88
N GLU A 49 26.03 15.88 -1.26
CA GLU A 49 26.44 15.99 -2.66
C GLU A 49 26.10 14.73 -3.45
N ALA A 50 26.44 13.55 -2.93
CA ALA A 50 26.08 12.29 -3.58
C ALA A 50 24.56 12.06 -3.63
N LEU A 51 23.82 12.51 -2.62
CA LEU A 51 22.35 12.41 -2.64
C LEU A 51 21.77 13.26 -3.78
N GLU A 52 22.19 14.52 -3.90
CA GLU A 52 21.76 15.45 -4.96
C GLU A 52 22.13 14.96 -6.37
N MET A 53 23.26 14.25 -6.51
CA MET A 53 23.67 13.69 -7.79
C MET A 53 22.92 12.42 -8.19
N LEU A 54 22.56 11.57 -7.21
CA LEU A 54 22.00 10.24 -7.47
C LEU A 54 20.48 10.20 -7.46
N TYR A 55 19.83 11.15 -6.78
CA TYR A 55 18.37 11.18 -6.64
C TYR A 55 17.81 12.53 -7.11
N GLU A 56 16.87 12.47 -8.05
CA GLU A 56 16.25 13.68 -8.64
C GLU A 56 15.34 14.41 -7.64
N ASP A 57 14.63 13.67 -6.79
CA ASP A 57 13.72 14.20 -5.77
C ASP A 57 14.23 13.84 -4.37
N ILE A 58 14.98 14.76 -3.78
CA ILE A 58 15.54 14.62 -2.42
C ILE A 58 14.44 14.56 -1.36
N PRO A 59 13.45 15.48 -1.33
CA PRO A 59 12.33 15.38 -0.40
C PRO A 59 11.61 14.02 -0.45
N ASP A 60 11.27 13.51 -1.64
CA ASP A 60 10.63 12.21 -1.79
C ASP A 60 11.54 11.09 -1.29
N THR A 61 12.81 11.11 -1.69
CA THR A 61 13.82 10.12 -1.26
C THR A 61 13.92 10.05 0.26
N LEU A 62 14.07 11.20 0.93
CA LEU A 62 14.12 11.29 2.39
C LEU A 62 12.82 10.80 3.04
N SER A 63 11.67 11.09 2.42
CA SER A 63 10.36 10.66 2.93
C SER A 63 10.22 9.13 2.97
N GLN A 64 10.71 8.44 1.93
CA GLN A 64 10.70 6.98 1.83
C GLN A 64 11.65 6.32 2.84
N LEU A 65 12.71 7.03 3.26
CA LEU A 65 13.65 6.53 4.27
C LEU A 65 13.08 6.52 5.68
N ILE A 66 12.01 7.27 5.98
CA ILE A 66 11.43 7.37 7.34
C ILE A 66 11.01 5.99 7.86
N ARG A 67 10.39 5.16 7.02
CA ARG A 67 9.94 3.81 7.42
C ARG A 67 11.10 2.92 7.85
N THR A 68 12.30 3.13 7.28
CA THR A 68 13.51 2.36 7.57
C THR A 68 14.14 2.69 8.92
N ALA A 69 13.77 3.83 9.51
CA ALA A 69 14.22 4.23 10.85
C ALA A 69 13.67 3.30 11.94
N PHE A 70 12.51 2.67 11.70
CA PHE A 70 11.94 1.67 12.59
C PHE A 70 12.65 0.34 12.39
N ILE A 71 13.45 -0.05 13.38
CA ILE A 71 14.18 -1.33 13.38
C ILE A 71 13.70 -2.21 14.53
N PRO A 72 13.68 -3.55 14.36
CA PRO A 72 13.41 -4.46 15.46
C PRO A 72 14.57 -4.44 16.47
N ARG A 73 14.33 -4.97 17.66
CA ARG A 73 15.41 -5.23 18.63
C ARG A 73 16.41 -6.22 18.04
N ALA A 74 17.68 -6.13 18.43
CA ALA A 74 18.70 -7.13 18.09
C ALA A 74 18.20 -8.56 18.37
N GLY A 75 18.45 -9.46 17.42
CA GLY A 75 17.98 -10.85 17.45
C GLY A 75 16.51 -11.05 17.07
N LEU A 76 15.74 -9.99 16.78
CA LEU A 76 14.34 -10.06 16.37
C LEU A 76 14.14 -9.54 14.94
N LYS A 77 12.99 -9.89 14.34
CA LYS A 77 12.55 -9.40 13.05
C LYS A 77 11.11 -8.89 13.12
N PHE A 78 10.75 -7.94 12.24
CA PHE A 78 9.35 -7.61 12.03
C PHE A 78 8.67 -8.67 11.15
N ILE A 79 7.43 -8.98 11.48
CA ILE A 79 6.54 -9.79 10.65
C ILE A 79 5.37 -8.88 10.27
N VAL A 80 5.14 -8.76 8.97
CA VAL A 80 4.08 -7.92 8.41
C VAL A 80 3.03 -8.84 7.81
N ALA A 81 1.78 -8.63 8.18
CA ALA A 81 0.63 -9.29 7.60
C ALA A 81 -0.36 -8.21 7.14
N ASP A 82 -0.93 -8.40 5.97
CA ASP A 82 -1.87 -7.46 5.37
C ASP A 82 -3.06 -8.22 4.77
N PHE A 83 -4.22 -7.59 4.76
CA PHE A 83 -5.42 -8.20 4.19
C PHE A 83 -5.52 -7.91 2.69
N SER A 84 -5.41 -8.96 1.88
CA SER A 84 -5.51 -8.85 0.42
C SER A 84 -6.93 -8.47 -0.04
N ALA A 85 -7.07 -7.25 -0.55
CA ALA A 85 -8.30 -6.70 -1.13
C ALA A 85 -9.53 -6.82 -0.20
N ILE A 86 -9.35 -6.58 1.10
CA ILE A 86 -10.41 -6.76 2.11
C ILE A 86 -11.66 -5.94 1.83
N GLU A 87 -11.50 -4.71 1.35
CA GLU A 87 -12.61 -3.81 1.04
C GLU A 87 -13.49 -4.38 -0.07
N ALA A 88 -12.88 -4.84 -1.17
CA ALA A 88 -13.58 -5.47 -2.27
C ALA A 88 -14.29 -6.78 -1.84
N ARG A 89 -13.67 -7.55 -0.94
CA ARG A 89 -14.28 -8.78 -0.40
C ARG A 89 -15.52 -8.49 0.44
N VAL A 90 -15.42 -7.52 1.35
CA VAL A 90 -16.54 -7.13 2.22
C VAL A 90 -17.69 -6.54 1.40
N LEU A 91 -17.38 -5.67 0.44
CA LEU A 91 -18.39 -5.07 -0.44
C LEU A 91 -19.08 -6.12 -1.31
N ALA A 92 -18.33 -7.01 -1.96
CA ALA A 92 -18.90 -8.09 -2.77
C ALA A 92 -19.82 -9.01 -1.95
N TRP A 93 -19.45 -9.29 -0.70
CA TRP A 93 -20.27 -10.08 0.21
C TRP A 93 -21.57 -9.36 0.59
N LEU A 94 -21.48 -8.09 0.99
CA LEU A 94 -22.66 -7.27 1.33
C LEU A 94 -23.60 -7.08 0.13
N ALA A 95 -23.06 -6.93 -1.08
CA ALA A 95 -23.82 -6.78 -2.31
C ALA A 95 -24.36 -8.11 -2.87
N GLY A 96 -23.95 -9.25 -2.32
CA GLY A 96 -24.37 -10.58 -2.80
C GLY A 96 -23.75 -10.99 -4.15
N GLU A 97 -22.60 -10.43 -4.53
CA GLU A 97 -21.96 -10.65 -5.82
C GLU A 97 -21.25 -12.02 -5.90
N LYS A 98 -22.00 -13.03 -6.30
CA LYS A 98 -21.51 -14.42 -6.40
C LYS A 98 -20.29 -14.58 -7.33
N TRP A 99 -20.20 -13.79 -8.39
CA TRP A 99 -19.09 -13.87 -9.34
C TRP A 99 -17.77 -13.41 -8.72
N ARG A 100 -17.77 -12.31 -7.95
CA ARG A 100 -16.59 -11.80 -7.24
C ARG A 100 -16.15 -12.77 -6.15
N MET A 101 -17.12 -13.30 -5.41
CA MET A 101 -16.84 -14.33 -4.40
C MET A 101 -16.17 -15.56 -5.01
N ARG A 102 -16.58 -15.97 -6.21
CA ARG A 102 -15.94 -17.06 -6.95
C ARG A 102 -14.51 -16.72 -7.36
N VAL A 103 -14.27 -15.52 -7.93
CA VAL A 103 -12.92 -15.05 -8.28
C VAL A 103 -11.98 -15.11 -7.07
N PHE A 104 -12.46 -14.66 -5.90
CA PHE A 104 -11.69 -14.73 -4.67
C PHE A 104 -11.46 -16.16 -4.18
N ALA A 105 -12.45 -17.05 -4.28
CA ALA A 105 -12.32 -18.45 -3.88
C ALA A 105 -11.32 -19.23 -4.75
N GLU A 106 -11.24 -18.88 -6.03
CA GLU A 106 -10.28 -19.46 -6.98
C GLU A 106 -8.88 -18.83 -6.88
N GLY A 107 -8.65 -17.91 -5.94
CA GLY A 107 -7.35 -17.25 -5.76
C GLY A 107 -6.97 -16.30 -6.90
N ARG A 108 -7.93 -15.92 -7.76
CA ARG A 108 -7.69 -15.02 -8.90
C ARG A 108 -7.63 -13.56 -8.45
N ASP A 109 -6.90 -12.75 -9.21
CA ASP A 109 -6.81 -11.30 -8.98
C ASP A 109 -8.14 -10.63 -9.39
N ILE A 110 -8.85 -10.07 -8.41
CA ILE A 110 -10.14 -9.41 -8.63
C ILE A 110 -10.02 -8.19 -9.54
N TYR A 111 -8.92 -7.44 -9.47
CA TYR A 111 -8.75 -6.23 -10.28
C TYR A 111 -8.48 -6.57 -11.74
N CYS A 112 -7.75 -7.66 -12.00
CA CYS A 112 -7.58 -8.20 -13.35
C CYS A 112 -8.92 -8.72 -13.88
N SER A 113 -9.69 -9.41 -13.05
CA SER A 113 -11.00 -9.95 -13.42
C SER A 113 -12.01 -8.84 -13.75
N SER A 114 -12.09 -7.81 -12.89
CA SER A 114 -12.91 -6.62 -13.12
C SER A 114 -12.45 -5.87 -14.37
N ALA A 115 -11.15 -5.62 -14.56
CA ALA A 115 -10.64 -4.98 -15.76
C ALA A 115 -10.95 -5.78 -17.03
N SER A 116 -10.80 -7.10 -16.98
CA SER A 116 -11.10 -7.95 -18.15
C SER A 116 -12.58 -7.87 -18.55
N GLN A 117 -13.48 -7.86 -17.57
CA GLN A 117 -14.92 -7.67 -17.83
C GLN A 117 -15.24 -6.26 -18.33
N MET A 118 -14.62 -5.23 -17.77
CA MET A 118 -14.83 -3.83 -18.16
C MET A 118 -14.38 -3.55 -19.61
N PHE A 119 -13.23 -4.09 -20.01
CA PHE A 119 -12.61 -3.78 -21.30
C PHE A 119 -12.81 -4.86 -22.36
N GLY A 120 -13.42 -6.01 -22.01
CA GLY A 120 -13.64 -7.12 -22.94
C GLY A 120 -12.37 -7.79 -23.45
N VAL A 121 -11.23 -7.63 -22.75
CA VAL A 121 -9.92 -8.17 -23.11
C VAL A 121 -9.32 -8.94 -21.94
N PRO A 122 -8.50 -9.98 -22.18
CA PRO A 122 -7.78 -10.64 -21.09
C PRO A 122 -6.81 -9.65 -20.43
N VAL A 123 -6.81 -9.63 -19.10
CA VAL A 123 -5.89 -8.84 -18.27
C VAL A 123 -5.16 -9.74 -17.30
N GLU A 124 -3.83 -9.68 -17.33
CA GLU A 124 -2.95 -10.42 -16.42
C GLU A 124 -1.99 -9.45 -15.72
N LYS A 125 -1.80 -9.63 -14.41
CA LYS A 125 -1.06 -8.68 -13.55
C LYS A 125 0.33 -8.30 -14.10
N HIS A 126 1.06 -9.28 -14.63
CA HIS A 126 2.39 -9.10 -15.21
C HIS A 126 2.45 -9.60 -16.66
N GLY A 127 1.33 -9.48 -17.38
CA GLY A 127 1.19 -10.03 -18.73
C GLY A 127 0.34 -9.14 -19.63
N VAL A 128 -0.47 -9.79 -20.47
CA VAL A 128 -1.32 -9.12 -21.45
C VAL A 128 -2.21 -8.08 -20.76
N ASN A 129 -2.19 -6.85 -21.27
CA ASN A 129 -2.96 -5.72 -20.75
C ASN A 129 -2.77 -5.41 -19.25
N GLY A 130 -1.65 -5.79 -18.63
CA GLY A 130 -1.44 -5.59 -17.18
C GLY A 130 -1.59 -4.14 -16.70
N HIS A 131 -1.34 -3.16 -17.57
CA HIS A 131 -1.58 -1.74 -17.29
C HIS A 131 -3.07 -1.42 -16.98
N LEU A 132 -4.02 -2.20 -17.51
CA LEU A 132 -5.45 -2.05 -17.24
C LEU A 132 -5.85 -2.52 -15.83
N ARG A 133 -5.03 -3.34 -15.17
CA ARG A 133 -5.29 -3.78 -13.79
C ARG A 133 -5.46 -2.60 -12.84
N GLN A 134 -4.67 -1.53 -13.02
CA GLN A 134 -4.78 -0.34 -12.19
C GLN A 134 -6.13 0.35 -12.39
N LYS A 135 -6.65 0.41 -13.62
CA LYS A 135 -7.99 0.94 -13.91
C LYS A 135 -9.09 0.09 -13.25
N GLY A 136 -8.96 -1.24 -13.31
CA GLY A 136 -9.87 -2.15 -12.59
C GLY A 136 -9.84 -1.94 -11.07
N LYS A 137 -8.66 -1.73 -10.48
CA LYS A 137 -8.51 -1.39 -9.06
C LYS A 137 -9.20 -0.07 -8.71
N ILE A 138 -9.00 0.97 -9.51
CA ILE A 138 -9.63 2.28 -9.28
C ILE A 138 -11.15 2.14 -9.33
N ALA A 139 -11.70 1.47 -10.35
CA ALA A 139 -13.14 1.27 -10.48
C ALA A 139 -13.73 0.53 -9.27
N GLU A 140 -13.07 -0.55 -8.81
CA GLU A 140 -13.51 -1.32 -7.66
C GLU A 140 -13.55 -0.49 -6.36
N LEU A 141 -12.49 0.32 -6.13
CA LEU A 141 -12.38 1.15 -4.93
C LEU A 141 -13.32 2.37 -4.99
N ALA A 142 -13.49 2.98 -6.17
CA ALA A 142 -14.35 4.13 -6.36
C ALA A 142 -15.81 3.81 -5.99
N LEU A 143 -16.31 2.63 -6.36
CA LEU A 143 -17.67 2.21 -6.02
C LEU A 143 -17.90 2.06 -4.50
N GLY A 144 -16.86 1.72 -3.75
CA GLY A 144 -16.93 1.61 -2.29
C GLY A 144 -16.82 2.95 -1.55
N TYR A 145 -16.11 3.91 -2.13
CA TYR A 145 -15.75 5.17 -1.47
C TYR A 145 -16.43 6.41 -2.06
N GLY A 146 -17.36 6.24 -3.02
CA GLY A 146 -18.04 7.36 -3.68
C GLY A 146 -17.13 8.15 -4.61
N GLY A 147 -16.25 7.45 -5.34
CA GLY A 147 -15.35 8.08 -6.31
C GLY A 147 -16.12 8.83 -7.39
N SER A 148 -15.71 10.07 -7.63
CA SER A 148 -16.18 10.90 -8.75
C SER A 148 -15.20 10.79 -9.92
N VAL A 149 -15.71 11.06 -11.13
CA VAL A 149 -14.90 11.34 -12.33
C VAL A 149 -14.03 12.58 -12.14
#